data_AF-U2W3T5-F1
#
_entry.id   AF-U2W3T5-F1
#
_cell.length_a   1.000
_cell.length_b   1.000
_cell.length_c   1.000
_cell.angle_alpha   90.00
_cell.angle_beta   90.00
_cell.angle_gamma   90.00
#
_symmetry.space_group_name_H-M   'P 1'
#
loop_
_entity.id
_entity.type
_entity.pdbx_description
1 polymer ?
#
loop_
_entity_poly.entity_id
_entity_poly.type
_entity_poly.pdbx_seq_one_letter_code
_entity_poly.pdbx_strand_id
1 'polypeptide(L)'
;MLYLFAASYPEAAPLIRRGGWRKRSGRSAFLQFQDREGKLLLSLSGSGQIAAASAVSSVLSSEGVSCGDFLLSFGSARRLGSFRGEGMRGSLRSPERERESGFFLLNKLVNLDSGRSFYPDMLYDLPFPECTGFSGERFYAGEESGISEDALFDRESAAIYEAGSYYLSPDRMLFLRLLQEDAGEEQRNALFTEQEPVLSSLIGQLQGLSEELRSRAALFSEEEEAEIGKLSAALHCSLSMDGRLRQLLLYQKLSGEDWREYWNALYRLGELPCRDKKEGKRILERALSF
;
A
#
# COMPACT_ATOMS: atom_id res chain seq x y z
N MET A 1 -6.92 -8.37 -0.12
CA MET A 1 -7.74 -7.20 0.22
C MET A 1 -7.05 -5.97 -0.31
N LEU A 2 -7.78 -5.14 -1.05
CA LEU A 2 -7.32 -3.84 -1.50
C LEU A 2 -7.93 -2.76 -0.61
N TYR A 3 -7.09 -2.00 0.08
CA TYR A 3 -7.51 -0.88 0.92
C TYR A 3 -7.44 0.42 0.13
N LEU A 4 -8.60 1.04 -0.09
CA LEU A 4 -8.69 2.31 -0.80
C LEU A 4 -8.88 3.47 0.19
N PHE A 5 -8.17 4.56 -0.03
CA PHE A 5 -8.33 5.79 0.75
C PHE A 5 -8.54 7.00 -0.16
N ALA A 6 -9.64 7.70 0.06
CA ALA A 6 -9.96 8.98 -0.57
C ALA A 6 -10.37 9.99 0.50
N ALA A 7 -10.06 11.27 0.32
CA ALA A 7 -10.37 12.28 1.32
C ALA A 7 -11.87 12.54 1.40
N SER A 8 -12.58 12.48 0.28
CA SER A 8 -13.97 12.89 0.18
C SER A 8 -14.84 11.94 -0.66
N TYR A 9 -16.15 11.97 -0.40
CA TYR A 9 -17.12 11.16 -1.15
C TYR A 9 -17.15 11.49 -2.66
N PRO A 10 -17.10 12.77 -3.11
CA PRO A 10 -17.14 13.07 -4.53
C PRO A 10 -15.99 12.45 -5.34
N GLU A 11 -14.80 12.34 -4.77
CA GLU A 11 -13.64 11.70 -5.41
C GLU A 11 -13.89 10.19 -5.64
N ALA A 12 -14.57 9.54 -4.70
CA ALA A 12 -14.82 8.09 -4.76
C ALA A 12 -16.19 7.70 -5.34
N ALA A 13 -17.11 8.65 -5.48
CA ALA A 13 -18.48 8.39 -5.90
C ALA A 13 -18.59 7.67 -7.26
N PRO A 14 -17.78 7.99 -8.29
CA PRO A 14 -17.82 7.27 -9.56
C PRO A 14 -17.51 5.78 -9.39
N LEU A 15 -16.45 5.44 -8.65
CA LEU A 15 -16.07 4.06 -8.35
C LEU A 15 -17.14 3.32 -7.54
N ILE A 16 -17.67 3.95 -6.49
CA ILE A 16 -18.73 3.36 -5.66
C ILE A 16 -19.95 3.00 -6.51
N ARG A 17 -20.38 3.92 -7.38
CA ARG A 17 -21.55 3.71 -8.25
C ARG A 17 -21.28 2.63 -9.29
N ARG A 18 -20.12 2.66 -9.97
CA ARG A 18 -19.75 1.70 -11.02
C ARG A 18 -19.58 0.30 -10.45
N GLY A 19 -18.85 0.17 -9.35
CA GLY A 19 -18.55 -1.08 -8.67
C GLY A 19 -19.73 -1.62 -7.83
N GLY A 20 -20.79 -0.82 -7.64
CA GLY A 20 -21.94 -1.21 -6.82
C GLY A 20 -21.57 -1.49 -5.37
N TRP A 21 -20.57 -0.77 -4.85
CA TRP A 21 -20.05 -0.95 -3.49
C TRP A 21 -21.07 -0.48 -2.46
N ARG A 22 -21.21 -1.25 -1.38
CA ARG A 22 -22.21 -0.98 -0.35
C ARG A 22 -21.55 -0.32 0.85
N LYS A 23 -22.26 0.64 1.44
CA LYS A 23 -21.85 1.22 2.72
C LYS A 23 -21.75 0.10 3.75
N ARG A 24 -20.61 0.00 4.44
CA ARG A 24 -20.39 -0.99 5.48
C ARG A 24 -21.12 -0.56 6.76
N SER A 25 -21.96 -1.43 7.28
CA SER A 25 -22.64 -1.23 8.55
C SER A 25 -21.72 -1.70 9.68
N GLY A 26 -21.07 -0.76 10.38
CA GLY A 26 -20.12 -1.07 11.45
C GLY A 26 -19.78 0.14 12.33
N ARG A 27 -19.10 -0.10 13.44
CA ARG A 27 -18.63 0.94 14.38
C ARG A 27 -17.29 1.55 13.95
N SER A 28 -17.16 1.93 12.67
CA SER A 28 -16.00 2.71 12.22
C SER A 28 -16.29 4.20 12.41
N ALA A 29 -15.28 4.96 12.83
CA ALA A 29 -15.36 6.43 12.85
C ALA A 29 -15.35 7.02 11.42
N PHE A 30 -14.93 6.24 10.43
CA PHE A 30 -14.80 6.65 9.03
C PHE A 30 -15.90 5.99 8.18
N LEU A 31 -16.41 6.74 7.19
CA LEU A 31 -17.38 6.20 6.27
C LEU A 31 -16.71 5.20 5.32
N GLN A 32 -17.21 3.96 5.30
CA GLN A 32 -16.62 2.87 4.55
C GLN A 32 -17.58 2.27 3.54
N PHE A 33 -17.03 1.84 2.41
CA PHE A 33 -17.72 1.10 1.36
C PHE A 33 -16.95 -0.17 1.04
N GLN A 34 -17.66 -1.26 0.81
CA GLN A 34 -17.08 -2.55 0.49
C GLN A 34 -17.68 -3.09 -0.80
N ASP A 35 -16.88 -3.79 -1.58
CA ASP A 35 -17.37 -4.58 -2.71
C ASP A 35 -18.20 -5.79 -2.24
N ARG A 36 -18.83 -6.49 -3.18
CA ARG A 36 -19.68 -7.64 -2.84
C ARG A 36 -18.89 -8.86 -2.39
N GLU A 37 -17.66 -9.01 -2.87
CA GLU A 37 -16.81 -10.16 -2.57
C GLU A 37 -15.98 -9.96 -1.30
N GLY A 38 -16.01 -8.75 -0.72
CA GLY A 38 -15.19 -8.41 0.44
C GLY A 38 -13.70 -8.40 0.12
N LYS A 39 -13.32 -8.15 -1.15
CA LYS A 39 -11.92 -8.06 -1.59
C LYS A 39 -11.40 -6.62 -1.59
N LEU A 40 -12.27 -5.63 -1.44
CA LEU A 40 -11.94 -4.22 -1.49
C LEU A 40 -12.66 -3.46 -0.38
N LEU A 41 -11.91 -2.65 0.37
CA LEU A 41 -12.44 -1.76 1.39
C LEU A 41 -12.03 -0.31 1.12
N LEU A 42 -12.98 0.51 0.71
CA LEU A 42 -12.81 1.95 0.59
C LEU A 42 -13.15 2.65 1.90
N SER A 43 -12.26 3.50 2.38
CA SER A 43 -12.46 4.36 3.55
C SER A 43 -12.31 5.82 3.16
N LEU A 44 -13.33 6.63 3.49
CA LEU A 44 -13.23 8.09 3.37
C LEU A 44 -12.47 8.62 4.57
N SER A 45 -11.25 9.10 4.34
CA SER A 45 -10.35 9.51 5.41
C SER A 45 -10.68 10.87 6.00
N GLY A 46 -11.41 11.71 5.25
CA GLY A 46 -11.44 13.15 5.50
C GLY A 46 -10.19 13.84 4.94
N SER A 47 -10.22 15.17 4.95
CA SER A 47 -9.10 15.98 4.47
C SER A 47 -8.14 16.37 5.59
N GLY A 48 -6.87 16.48 5.24
CA GLY A 48 -5.78 16.82 6.16
C GLY A 48 -5.09 15.60 6.76
N GLN A 49 -3.88 15.82 7.24
CA GLN A 49 -2.95 14.74 7.57
C GLN A 49 -3.40 13.91 8.77
N ILE A 50 -3.96 14.57 9.79
CA ILE A 50 -4.39 13.90 11.02
C ILE A 50 -5.54 12.94 10.74
N ALA A 51 -6.54 13.40 9.97
CA ALA A 51 -7.68 12.58 9.59
C ALA A 51 -7.24 11.40 8.72
N ALA A 52 -6.35 11.65 7.76
CA ALA A 52 -5.75 10.65 6.90
C ALA A 52 -4.99 9.55 7.65
N ALA A 53 -4.04 9.93 8.51
CA ALA A 53 -3.27 8.98 9.30
C ALA A 53 -4.15 8.17 10.28
N SER A 54 -5.15 8.82 10.88
CA SER A 54 -6.10 8.17 11.80
C SER A 54 -6.95 7.13 11.07
N ALA A 55 -7.42 7.44 9.85
CA ALA A 55 -8.19 6.52 9.02
C ALA A 55 -7.37 5.27 8.65
N VAL A 56 -6.15 5.48 8.16
CA VAL A 56 -5.25 4.37 7.78
C VAL A 56 -4.95 3.48 8.98
N SER A 57 -4.56 4.07 10.11
CA SER A 57 -4.22 3.32 11.32
C SER A 57 -5.42 2.55 11.86
N SER A 58 -6.60 3.17 11.90
CA SER A 58 -7.83 2.51 12.35
C SER A 58 -8.20 1.33 11.46
N VAL A 59 -8.08 1.47 10.14
CA VAL A 59 -8.50 0.45 9.17
C VAL A 59 -7.51 -0.71 9.12
N LEU A 60 -6.22 -0.43 8.94
CA LEU A 60 -5.22 -1.46 8.76
C LEU A 60 -5.01 -2.30 10.04
N SER A 61 -5.14 -1.68 11.22
CA SER A 61 -5.08 -2.41 12.49
C SER A 61 -6.32 -3.27 12.73
N SER A 62 -7.53 -2.80 12.37
CA SER A 62 -8.76 -3.55 12.61
C SER A 62 -8.96 -4.72 11.65
N GLU A 63 -8.53 -4.57 10.41
CA GLU A 63 -8.73 -5.57 9.36
C GLU A 63 -7.66 -6.67 9.37
N GLY A 64 -6.48 -6.39 9.94
CA GLY A 64 -5.37 -7.34 9.97
C GLY A 64 -4.75 -7.56 8.59
N VAL A 65 -3.82 -6.68 8.22
CA VAL A 65 -3.12 -6.74 6.92
C VAL A 65 -2.37 -8.06 6.75
N SER A 66 -2.54 -8.67 5.58
CA SER A 66 -1.97 -9.95 5.18
C SER A 66 -0.98 -9.80 4.01
N CYS A 67 -0.34 -10.93 3.66
CA CYS A 67 0.43 -11.04 2.44
C CYS A 67 -0.45 -10.80 1.21
N GLY A 68 0.08 -10.04 0.25
CA GLY A 68 -0.66 -9.65 -0.97
C GLY A 68 -1.71 -8.56 -0.78
N ASP A 69 -1.84 -7.95 0.39
CA ASP A 69 -2.68 -6.75 0.55
C ASP A 69 -1.99 -5.50 0.02
N PHE A 70 -2.79 -4.62 -0.58
CA PHE A 70 -2.36 -3.36 -1.15
C PHE A 70 -3.12 -2.20 -0.53
N LEU A 71 -2.46 -1.05 -0.47
CA LEU A 71 -3.08 0.24 -0.22
C LEU A 71 -3.00 1.07 -1.49
N LEU A 72 -4.13 1.64 -1.90
CA LEU A 72 -4.20 2.65 -2.96
C LEU A 72 -4.88 3.90 -2.41
N SER A 73 -4.12 4.98 -2.29
CA SER A 73 -4.66 6.31 -2.02
C SER A 73 -4.90 7.02 -3.34
N PHE A 74 -6.09 7.58 -3.52
CA PHE A 74 -6.40 8.43 -4.66
C PHE A 74 -7.14 9.68 -4.20
N GLY A 75 -6.93 10.79 -4.91
CA GLY A 75 -7.52 12.07 -4.55
C GLY A 75 -7.11 13.18 -5.50
N SER A 76 -7.64 14.37 -5.26
CA SER A 76 -7.28 15.57 -6.02
C SER A 76 -5.95 16.15 -5.53
N ALA A 77 -5.20 16.78 -6.44
CA ALA A 77 -4.03 17.58 -6.11
C ALA A 77 -3.93 18.80 -7.01
N ARG A 78 -3.14 19.77 -6.59
CA ARG A 78 -2.85 20.99 -7.37
C ARG A 78 -1.40 20.99 -7.81
N ARG A 79 -1.10 21.59 -8.95
CA ARG A 79 0.29 21.81 -9.36
C ARG A 79 0.95 22.84 -8.46
N LEU A 80 2.14 22.56 -7.96
CA LEU A 80 2.81 23.48 -7.04
C LEU A 80 3.22 24.80 -7.71
N GLY A 81 3.55 24.75 -9.01
CA GLY A 81 3.83 25.92 -9.83
C GLY A 81 2.71 26.97 -9.88
N SER A 82 1.47 26.62 -9.50
CA SER A 82 0.34 27.55 -9.44
C SER A 82 0.20 28.31 -8.11
N PHE A 83 1.00 28.01 -7.08
CA PHE A 83 0.99 28.71 -5.78
C PHE A 83 1.87 29.98 -5.72
N ARG A 84 2.43 30.44 -6.85
CA ARG A 84 3.17 31.72 -6.89
C ARG A 84 2.22 32.86 -6.50
N GLY A 85 2.51 33.51 -5.37
CA GLY A 85 1.62 34.44 -4.68
C GLY A 85 1.08 35.60 -5.52
N GLU A 86 -0.02 36.18 -5.04
CA GLU A 86 -0.68 37.39 -5.55
C GLU A 86 0.31 38.55 -5.69
N GLY A 87 1.03 38.64 -6.80
CA GLY A 87 2.05 39.67 -7.02
C GLY A 87 3.08 39.32 -8.09
N MET A 88 3.29 38.04 -8.39
CA MET A 88 4.18 37.63 -9.48
C MET A 88 3.39 37.22 -10.73
N ARG A 89 3.00 38.23 -11.52
CA ARG A 89 2.61 38.00 -12.92
C ARG A 89 3.84 37.57 -13.72
N GLY A 90 3.83 36.33 -14.21
CA GLY A 90 4.61 35.94 -15.39
C GLY A 90 5.72 34.93 -15.16
N SER A 91 5.46 33.68 -15.54
CA SER A 91 6.24 33.03 -16.59
C SER A 91 5.24 32.31 -17.49
N LEU A 92 5.41 32.41 -18.80
CA LEU A 92 4.45 31.93 -19.79
C LEU A 92 4.12 30.46 -19.54
N ARG A 93 2.83 30.18 -19.28
CA ARG A 93 2.27 28.84 -19.44
C ARG A 93 2.50 28.45 -20.90
N SER A 94 3.20 27.34 -21.14
CA SER A 94 3.19 26.73 -22.47
C SER A 94 1.75 26.28 -22.76
N PRO A 95 1.08 26.76 -23.83
CA PRO A 95 -0.31 26.39 -24.13
C PRO A 95 -0.52 24.89 -24.37
N GLU A 96 0.56 24.13 -24.59
CA GLU A 96 0.54 22.67 -24.75
C GLU A 96 0.34 21.91 -23.43
N ARG A 97 0.71 22.50 -22.27
CA ARG A 97 0.63 21.86 -20.94
C ARG A 97 -0.73 22.00 -20.24
N GLU A 98 -1.66 22.76 -20.81
CA GLU A 98 -3.04 22.90 -20.31
C GLU A 98 -3.88 21.63 -20.49
N ARG A 99 -3.35 20.61 -21.19
CA ARG A 99 -4.09 19.39 -21.58
C ARG A 99 -3.72 18.11 -20.83
N GLU A 100 -2.81 18.16 -19.87
CA GLU A 100 -2.50 16.99 -19.03
C GLU A 100 -3.53 16.84 -17.91
N SER A 101 -4.77 16.54 -18.28
CA SER A 101 -5.81 16.12 -17.34
C SER A 101 -5.70 14.62 -17.10
N GLY A 102 -5.33 14.23 -15.89
CA GLY A 102 -5.19 12.81 -15.56
C GLY A 102 -4.60 12.55 -14.19
N PHE A 103 -4.56 11.28 -13.83
CA PHE A 103 -3.88 10.82 -12.63
C PHE A 103 -2.36 10.79 -12.83
N PHE A 104 -1.65 11.26 -11.82
CA PHE A 104 -0.21 11.10 -11.66
C PHE A 104 0.07 10.10 -10.55
N LEU A 105 1.09 9.27 -10.73
CA LEU A 105 1.63 8.38 -9.71
C LEU A 105 2.70 9.13 -8.91
N LEU A 106 2.54 9.16 -7.59
CA LEU A 106 3.52 9.84 -6.74
C LEU A 106 4.69 8.91 -6.42
N ASN A 107 5.87 9.21 -6.97
CA ASN A 107 7.09 8.42 -6.77
C ASN A 107 7.96 8.89 -5.61
N LYS A 108 7.66 10.08 -5.09
CA LYS A 108 8.24 10.64 -3.87
C LYS A 108 7.17 11.44 -3.15
N LEU A 109 7.07 11.26 -1.84
CA LEU A 109 6.16 12.00 -0.97
C LEU A 109 6.97 12.84 0.00
N VAL A 110 6.73 14.15 0.03
CA VAL A 110 7.38 15.08 0.96
C VAL A 110 6.33 15.61 1.93
N ASN A 111 6.52 15.36 3.22
CA ASN A 111 5.72 15.98 4.26
C ASN A 111 6.32 17.36 4.57
N LEU A 112 5.60 18.42 4.22
CA LEU A 112 6.05 19.80 4.40
C LEU A 112 6.10 20.22 5.87
N ASP A 113 5.25 19.64 6.73
CA ASP A 113 5.17 20.01 8.14
C ASP A 113 6.29 19.34 8.97
N SER A 114 6.77 18.16 8.56
CA SER A 114 7.87 17.45 9.24
C SER A 114 9.21 17.48 8.50
N GLY A 115 9.23 17.88 7.23
CA GLY A 115 10.41 17.83 6.35
C GLY A 115 10.83 16.42 5.92
N ARG A 116 10.06 15.39 6.27
CA ARG A 116 10.38 13.99 5.93
C ARG A 116 10.01 13.68 4.49
N SER A 117 10.82 12.85 3.84
CA SER A 117 10.53 12.28 2.52
C SER A 117 10.32 10.78 2.59
N PHE A 118 9.41 10.29 1.77
CA PHE A 118 9.05 8.88 1.64
C PHE A 118 9.01 8.48 0.17
N TYR A 119 9.24 7.19 -0.11
CA TYR A 119 9.44 6.68 -1.47
C TYR A 119 8.64 5.40 -1.63
N PRO A 120 7.39 5.47 -2.14
CA PRO A 120 6.71 4.30 -2.66
C PRO A 120 7.53 3.66 -3.79
N ASP A 121 7.52 2.33 -3.90
CA ASP A 121 8.32 1.67 -4.94
C ASP A 121 7.57 1.67 -6.29
N MET A 122 8.27 2.06 -7.36
CA MET A 122 7.72 2.07 -8.74
C MET A 122 7.96 0.71 -9.43
N LEU A 123 7.44 -0.37 -8.83
CA LEU A 123 7.67 -1.74 -9.32
C LEU A 123 6.70 -2.16 -10.44
N TYR A 124 5.53 -1.54 -10.51
CA TYR A 124 4.47 -1.95 -11.42
C TYR A 124 4.48 -1.06 -12.67
N ASP A 125 4.34 -1.70 -13.83
CA ASP A 125 4.18 -1.00 -15.11
C ASP A 125 2.77 -0.40 -15.19
N LEU A 126 2.65 0.87 -14.80
CA LEU A 126 1.39 1.59 -14.75
C LEU A 126 1.38 2.75 -15.75
N PRO A 127 0.24 3.03 -16.41
CA PRO A 127 0.16 4.03 -17.47
C PRO A 127 0.00 5.47 -16.93
N PHE A 128 0.59 5.77 -15.76
CA PHE A 128 0.49 7.08 -15.13
C PHE A 128 1.84 7.80 -15.17
N PRO A 129 1.88 9.09 -15.52
CA PRO A 129 3.07 9.89 -15.34
C PRO A 129 3.47 9.95 -13.85
N GLU A 130 4.76 9.81 -13.59
CA GLU A 130 5.31 9.88 -12.23
C GLU A 130 5.67 11.32 -11.85
N CYS A 131 5.41 11.71 -10.61
CA CYS A 131 5.86 13.00 -10.09
C CYS A 131 6.10 12.98 -8.57
N THR A 132 6.72 14.04 -8.04
CA THR A 132 6.83 14.25 -6.60
C THR A 132 5.56 14.88 -6.05
N GLY A 133 5.01 14.29 -4.99
CA GLY A 133 3.90 14.84 -4.21
C GLY A 133 4.38 15.50 -2.93
N PHE A 134 3.89 16.70 -2.65
CA PHE A 134 4.08 17.45 -1.42
C PHE A 134 2.77 17.44 -0.64
N SER A 135 2.81 17.01 0.61
CA SER A 135 1.65 17.00 1.50
C SER A 135 1.88 17.94 2.67
N GLY A 136 0.87 18.75 2.99
CA GLY A 136 0.90 19.63 4.16
C GLY A 136 -0.45 20.31 4.40
N GLU A 137 -0.64 20.86 5.59
CA GLU A 137 -1.84 21.67 5.88
C GLU A 137 -1.85 22.98 5.10
N ARG A 138 -0.65 23.53 4.86
CA ARG A 138 -0.42 24.72 4.05
C ARG A 138 0.85 24.55 3.24
N PHE A 139 0.85 25.07 2.02
CA PHE A 139 2.08 25.27 1.28
C PHE A 139 2.58 26.70 1.54
N TYR A 140 3.83 26.82 1.98
CA TYR A 140 4.50 28.12 2.08
C TYR A 140 5.36 28.30 0.82
N ALA A 141 4.82 29.03 -0.16
CA ALA A 141 5.59 29.44 -1.33
C ALA A 141 6.66 30.44 -0.88
N GLY A 142 7.89 29.97 -0.70
CA GLY A 142 8.94 30.81 -0.10
C GLY A 142 10.37 30.43 -0.45
N GLU A 143 10.82 29.19 -0.18
CA GLU A 143 12.28 29.01 0.02
C GLU A 143 12.87 27.71 -0.54
N GLU A 144 12.11 26.88 -1.26
CA GLU A 144 12.67 25.64 -1.82
C GLU A 144 13.09 25.80 -3.29
N SER A 145 14.30 26.33 -3.49
CA SER A 145 15.02 26.20 -4.75
C SER A 145 15.23 24.71 -5.06
N GLY A 146 14.56 24.19 -6.09
CA GLY A 146 14.72 22.80 -6.55
C GLY A 146 13.42 22.00 -6.68
N ILE A 147 12.24 22.57 -6.37
CA ILE A 147 10.99 21.88 -6.62
C ILE A 147 10.67 21.88 -8.13
N SER A 148 10.41 20.69 -8.68
CA SER A 148 10.01 20.51 -10.08
C SER A 148 8.70 21.26 -10.39
N GLU A 149 8.59 21.80 -11.60
CA GLU A 149 7.35 22.44 -12.09
C GLU A 149 6.15 21.46 -12.11
N ASP A 150 6.43 20.16 -12.24
CA ASP A 150 5.43 19.10 -12.32
C ASP A 150 5.09 18.48 -10.95
N ALA A 151 5.62 19.06 -9.87
CA ALA A 151 5.28 18.63 -8.51
C ALA A 151 3.81 18.91 -8.19
N LEU A 152 3.19 17.95 -7.48
CA LEU A 152 1.81 18.05 -7.03
C LEU A 152 1.76 18.35 -5.53
N PHE A 153 0.74 19.10 -5.12
CA PHE A 153 0.42 19.39 -3.74
C PHE A 153 -0.94 18.81 -3.37
N ASP A 154 -0.97 18.01 -2.32
CA ASP A 154 -2.16 17.48 -1.66
C ASP A 154 -2.06 17.68 -0.14
N ARG A 155 -3.00 17.13 0.65
CA ARG A 155 -2.98 17.30 2.11
C ARG A 155 -2.85 15.97 2.85
N GLU A 156 -2.79 14.84 2.16
CA GLU A 156 -2.99 13.52 2.78
C GLU A 156 -1.88 12.49 2.46
N SER A 157 -1.26 12.52 1.26
CA SER A 157 -0.42 11.41 0.77
C SER A 157 0.70 11.01 1.73
N ALA A 158 1.51 11.98 2.19
CA ALA A 158 2.62 11.69 3.07
C ALA A 158 2.16 11.11 4.42
N ALA A 159 1.05 11.59 4.97
CA ALA A 159 0.49 11.08 6.21
C ALA A 159 -0.10 9.67 6.06
N ILE A 160 -0.73 9.39 4.91
CA ILE A 160 -1.21 8.03 4.57
C ILE A 160 -0.03 7.06 4.46
N TYR A 161 1.05 7.46 3.77
CA TYR A 161 2.26 6.63 3.67
C TYR A 161 2.87 6.38 5.04
N GLU A 162 3.05 7.43 5.83
CA GLU A 162 3.71 7.32 7.13
C GLU A 162 2.93 6.39 8.06
N ALA A 163 1.61 6.55 8.14
CA ALA A 163 0.75 5.62 8.89
C ALA A 163 0.72 4.21 8.28
N GLY A 164 0.65 4.10 6.96
CA GLY A 164 0.60 2.83 6.23
C GLY A 164 1.86 1.99 6.38
N SER A 165 3.02 2.64 6.49
CA SER A 165 4.34 2.00 6.61
C SER A 165 4.52 1.13 7.86
N TYR A 166 3.66 1.30 8.87
CA TYR A 166 3.61 0.41 10.04
C TYR A 166 2.99 -0.95 9.74
N TYR A 167 2.28 -1.10 8.61
CA TYR A 167 1.49 -2.29 8.27
C TYR A 167 1.86 -2.87 6.90
N LEU A 168 2.23 -2.01 5.95
CA LEU A 168 2.53 -2.36 4.57
C LEU A 168 3.95 -1.93 4.21
N SER A 169 4.57 -2.70 3.32
CA SER A 169 5.87 -2.35 2.74
C SER A 169 5.70 -1.35 1.59
N PRO A 170 6.75 -0.58 1.23
CA PRO A 170 6.67 0.49 0.22
C PRO A 170 6.16 0.03 -1.15
N ASP A 171 6.47 -1.21 -1.55
CA ASP A 171 5.99 -1.86 -2.77
C ASP A 171 4.49 -2.12 -2.80
N ARG A 172 3.80 -2.06 -1.66
CA ARG A 172 2.36 -2.35 -1.54
C ARG A 172 1.51 -1.10 -1.30
N MET A 173 2.09 0.09 -1.44
CA MET A 173 1.39 1.36 -1.24
C MET A 173 1.50 2.22 -2.49
N LEU A 174 0.36 2.54 -3.11
CA LEU A 174 0.28 3.35 -4.31
C LEU A 174 -0.48 4.65 -4.04
N PHE A 175 -0.02 5.74 -4.64
CA PHE A 175 -0.55 7.08 -4.42
C PHE A 175 -0.82 7.74 -5.76
N LEU A 176 -2.10 7.87 -6.10
CA LEU A 176 -2.54 8.55 -7.31
C LEU A 176 -3.11 9.92 -6.97
N ARG A 177 -2.73 10.95 -7.74
CA ARG A 177 -3.33 12.26 -7.62
C ARG A 177 -3.82 12.79 -8.96
N LEU A 178 -5.09 13.14 -9.00
CA LEU A 178 -5.72 13.76 -10.15
C LEU A 178 -5.36 15.24 -10.12
N LEU A 179 -4.66 15.70 -11.15
CA LEU A 179 -4.35 17.12 -11.28
C LEU A 179 -5.64 17.92 -11.46
N GLN A 180 -5.85 18.87 -10.55
CA GLN A 180 -6.93 19.83 -10.58
C GLN A 180 -6.33 21.24 -10.57
N GLU A 181 -6.45 21.97 -11.67
CA GLU A 181 -6.17 23.42 -11.69
C GLU A 181 -7.48 24.17 -11.44
N ASP A 182 -7.53 25.00 -10.39
CA ASP A 182 -8.64 25.91 -9.98
C ASP A 182 -10.01 25.68 -10.64
N ALA A 183 -10.51 24.46 -10.47
CA ALA A 183 -11.78 24.02 -11.02
C ALA A 183 -12.84 24.03 -9.91
N GLY A 184 -14.03 24.54 -10.23
CA GLY A 184 -15.18 24.43 -9.34
C GLY A 184 -15.54 22.98 -9.02
N GLU A 185 -16.34 22.78 -7.98
CA GLU A 185 -16.71 21.44 -7.49
C GLU A 185 -17.34 20.54 -8.57
N GLU A 186 -18.17 21.10 -9.46
CA GLU A 186 -18.78 20.35 -10.57
C GLU A 186 -17.73 19.80 -11.54
N GLN A 187 -16.77 20.63 -11.94
CA GLN A 187 -15.70 20.27 -12.86
C GLN A 187 -14.80 19.19 -12.24
N ARG A 188 -14.50 19.29 -10.93
CA ARG A 188 -13.79 18.24 -10.19
C ARG A 188 -14.52 16.91 -10.26
N ASN A 189 -15.83 16.91 -9.99
CA ASN A 189 -16.63 15.68 -9.99
C ASN A 189 -16.72 15.07 -11.40
N ALA A 190 -16.75 15.90 -12.44
CA ALA A 190 -16.70 15.46 -13.83
C ALA A 190 -15.37 14.78 -14.16
N LEU A 191 -14.23 15.34 -13.74
CA LEU A 191 -12.90 14.75 -13.97
C LEU A 191 -12.75 13.38 -13.32
N PHE A 192 -13.21 13.20 -12.07
CA PHE A 192 -13.20 11.88 -11.43
C PHE A 192 -14.14 10.88 -12.13
N THR A 193 -15.23 11.36 -12.71
CA THR A 193 -16.15 10.51 -13.48
C THR A 193 -15.50 10.08 -14.81
N GLU A 194 -14.77 10.99 -15.47
CA GLU A 194 -14.04 10.71 -16.71
C GLU A 194 -12.89 9.72 -16.48
N GLN A 195 -12.18 9.86 -15.36
CA GLN A 195 -11.02 9.02 -15.02
C GLN A 195 -11.40 7.71 -14.29
N GLU A 196 -12.68 7.50 -13.99
CA GLU A 196 -13.18 6.29 -13.33
C GLU A 196 -12.75 4.99 -14.03
N PRO A 197 -12.83 4.86 -15.37
CA PRO A 197 -12.44 3.63 -16.05
C PRO A 197 -10.96 3.26 -15.83
N VAL A 198 -10.10 4.27 -15.75
CA VAL A 198 -8.67 4.10 -15.51
C VAL A 198 -8.40 3.60 -14.09
N LEU A 199 -9.07 4.18 -13.08
CA LEU A 199 -8.98 3.69 -11.70
C LEU A 199 -9.53 2.27 -11.55
N SER A 200 -10.66 1.97 -12.18
CA SER A 200 -11.25 0.61 -12.16
C SER A 200 -10.33 -0.42 -12.81
N SER A 201 -9.65 -0.05 -13.91
CA SER A 201 -8.63 -0.91 -14.53
C SER A 201 -7.47 -1.18 -13.59
N LEU A 202 -6.94 -0.15 -12.94
CA LEU A 202 -5.87 -0.31 -11.94
C LEU A 202 -6.30 -1.20 -10.77
N ILE A 203 -7.50 -0.98 -10.23
CA ILE A 203 -8.05 -1.79 -9.15
C ILE A 203 -8.09 -3.27 -9.56
N GLY A 204 -8.54 -3.57 -10.80
CA GLY A 204 -8.54 -4.92 -11.33
C GLY A 204 -7.12 -5.52 -11.45
N GLN A 205 -6.15 -4.74 -11.92
CA GLN A 205 -4.74 -5.16 -11.98
C GLN A 205 -4.19 -5.47 -10.58
N LEU A 206 -4.42 -4.59 -9.60
CA LEU A 206 -3.98 -4.79 -8.22
C LEU A 206 -4.66 -5.99 -7.55
N GLN A 207 -5.93 -6.26 -7.86
CA GLN A 207 -6.60 -7.47 -7.38
C GLN A 207 -6.00 -8.74 -7.97
N GLY A 208 -5.63 -8.74 -9.26
CA GLY A 208 -4.89 -9.84 -9.88
C GLY A 208 -3.53 -10.08 -9.22
N LEU A 209 -2.76 -9.01 -8.98
CA LEU A 209 -1.48 -9.09 -8.26
C LEU A 209 -1.66 -9.55 -6.81
N SER A 210 -2.73 -9.12 -6.14
CA SER A 210 -3.06 -9.57 -4.77
C SER A 210 -3.26 -11.08 -4.73
N GLU A 211 -4.00 -11.64 -5.69
CA GLU A 211 -4.23 -13.08 -5.79
C GLU A 211 -2.95 -13.84 -6.15
N GLU A 212 -2.13 -13.31 -7.06
CA GLU A 212 -0.83 -13.89 -7.38
C GLU A 212 0.10 -13.90 -6.16
N LEU A 213 0.20 -12.80 -5.42
CA LEU A 213 1.01 -12.72 -4.20
C LEU A 213 0.47 -13.65 -3.11
N ARG A 214 -0.85 -13.81 -2.99
CA ARG A 214 -1.47 -14.74 -2.04
C ARG A 214 -1.24 -16.19 -2.41
N SER A 215 -1.37 -16.56 -3.68
CA SER A 215 -1.06 -17.91 -4.15
C SER A 215 0.42 -18.22 -4.02
N ARG A 216 1.30 -17.25 -4.30
CA ARG A 216 2.73 -17.29 -3.99
C ARG A 216 3.05 -17.17 -2.50
N ALA A 217 2.13 -16.82 -1.62
CA ALA A 217 2.35 -16.86 -0.18
C ALA A 217 1.82 -18.18 0.42
N ALA A 218 0.77 -18.74 -0.19
CA ALA A 218 0.31 -20.12 -0.05
C ALA A 218 1.28 -21.10 -0.75
N LEU A 219 2.59 -20.84 -0.62
CA LEU A 219 3.65 -21.77 -1.03
C LEU A 219 3.56 -23.07 -0.25
N PHE A 220 2.96 -23.03 0.94
CA PHE A 220 2.62 -24.21 1.73
C PHE A 220 1.09 -24.42 1.71
N SER A 221 0.65 -25.66 1.50
CA SER A 221 -0.74 -26.08 1.69
C SER A 221 -1.13 -25.96 3.17
N GLU A 222 -2.42 -26.01 3.48
CA GLU A 222 -2.88 -26.01 4.88
C GLU A 222 -2.28 -27.17 5.70
N GLU A 223 -2.09 -28.33 5.06
CA GLU A 223 -1.43 -29.49 5.66
C GLU A 223 0.04 -29.20 5.97
N GLU A 224 0.76 -28.59 5.02
CA GLU A 224 2.14 -28.16 5.20
C GLU A 224 2.27 -27.09 6.30
N GLU A 225 1.38 -26.10 6.33
CA GLU A 225 1.37 -25.08 7.38
C GLU A 225 1.16 -25.70 8.78
N ALA A 226 0.27 -26.69 8.90
CA ALA A 226 0.08 -27.42 10.14
C ALA A 226 1.33 -28.22 10.55
N GLU A 227 2.05 -28.81 9.59
CA GLU A 227 3.31 -29.51 9.84
C GLU A 227 4.45 -28.57 10.21
N ILE A 228 4.57 -27.43 9.53
CA ILE A 228 5.53 -26.37 9.84
C ILE A 228 5.27 -25.83 11.25
N GLY A 229 4.00 -25.63 11.63
CA GLY A 229 3.63 -25.25 12.98
C GLY A 229 4.09 -26.25 14.04
N LYS A 230 3.90 -27.56 13.79
CA LYS A 230 4.39 -28.63 14.69
C LYS A 230 5.91 -28.65 14.78
N LEU A 231 6.60 -28.50 13.66
CA LEU A 231 8.06 -28.48 13.59
C LEU A 231 8.64 -27.24 14.30
N SER A 232 8.04 -26.08 14.09
CA SER A 232 8.38 -24.81 14.75
C SER A 232 8.23 -24.92 16.27
N ALA A 233 7.14 -25.56 16.73
CA ALA A 233 6.93 -25.86 18.14
C ALA A 233 7.97 -26.85 18.69
N ALA A 234 8.26 -27.92 17.95
CA ALA A 234 9.27 -28.92 18.33
C ALA A 234 10.69 -28.35 18.40
N LEU A 235 10.99 -27.32 17.62
CA LEU A 235 12.25 -26.57 17.65
C LEU A 235 12.27 -25.43 18.69
N HIS A 236 11.16 -25.18 19.40
CA HIS A 236 11.02 -23.99 20.26
C HIS A 236 11.38 -22.67 19.54
N CYS A 237 10.92 -22.52 18.31
CA CYS A 237 11.22 -21.35 17.49
C CYS A 237 10.72 -20.04 18.12
N SER A 238 11.58 -19.02 18.13
CA SER A 238 11.13 -17.62 18.23
C SER A 238 10.67 -17.10 16.87
N LEU A 239 9.98 -15.95 16.83
CA LEU A 239 9.53 -15.32 15.57
C LEU A 239 10.63 -15.27 14.49
N SER A 240 11.86 -14.86 14.89
CA SER A 240 13.00 -14.81 13.97
C SER A 240 13.48 -16.18 13.48
N MET A 241 13.37 -17.22 14.31
CA MET A 241 13.74 -18.60 13.94
C MET A 241 12.67 -19.21 13.05
N ASP A 242 11.39 -18.94 13.32
CA ASP A 242 10.27 -19.39 12.50
C ASP A 242 10.39 -18.84 11.06
N GLY A 243 10.73 -17.55 10.92
CA GLY A 243 11.01 -16.97 9.61
C GLY A 243 12.15 -17.66 8.86
N ARG A 244 13.25 -17.99 9.54
CA ARG A 244 14.38 -18.73 8.93
C ARG A 244 14.02 -20.17 8.57
N LEU A 245 13.27 -20.85 9.43
CA LEU A 245 12.77 -22.21 9.18
C LEU A 245 11.88 -22.21 7.94
N ARG A 246 10.87 -21.34 7.90
CA ARG A 246 9.96 -21.19 6.75
C ARG A 246 10.73 -20.92 5.46
N GLN A 247 11.74 -20.06 5.50
CA GLN A 247 12.57 -19.76 4.34
C GLN A 247 13.36 -20.99 3.86
N LEU A 248 13.95 -21.76 4.77
CA LEU A 248 14.67 -23.01 4.43
C LEU A 248 13.73 -24.04 3.78
N LEU A 249 12.57 -24.29 4.40
CA LEU A 249 11.58 -25.22 3.89
C LEU A 249 11.06 -24.78 2.52
N LEU A 250 10.93 -23.47 2.32
CA LEU A 250 10.51 -22.91 1.05
C LEU A 250 11.55 -23.17 -0.04
N TYR A 251 12.83 -22.93 0.25
CA TYR A 251 13.91 -23.23 -0.70
C TYR A 251 13.93 -24.70 -1.09
N GLN A 252 13.79 -25.61 -0.14
CA GLN A 252 13.74 -27.05 -0.40
C GLN A 252 12.54 -27.41 -1.28
N LYS A 253 11.35 -26.89 -0.96
CA LYS A 253 10.13 -27.10 -1.76
C LYS A 253 10.28 -26.59 -3.20
N LEU A 254 10.82 -25.39 -3.38
CA LEU A 254 11.06 -24.80 -4.70
C LEU A 254 12.14 -25.54 -5.50
N SER A 255 13.08 -26.19 -4.82
CA SER A 255 14.12 -27.03 -5.43
C SER A 255 13.62 -28.42 -5.81
N GLY A 256 12.36 -28.75 -5.49
CA GLY A 256 11.76 -30.07 -5.72
C GLY A 256 12.16 -31.14 -4.69
N GLU A 257 12.79 -30.74 -3.58
CA GLU A 257 13.18 -31.63 -2.49
C GLU A 257 12.03 -31.79 -1.47
N ASP A 258 11.81 -33.00 -0.98
CA ASP A 258 10.87 -33.23 0.13
C ASP A 258 11.54 -32.92 1.45
N TRP A 259 11.35 -31.70 1.93
CA TRP A 259 11.88 -31.22 3.20
C TRP A 259 11.51 -32.14 4.38
N ARG A 260 10.38 -32.87 4.31
CA ARG A 260 9.94 -33.77 5.39
C ARG A 260 10.94 -34.87 5.68
N GLU A 261 11.70 -35.33 4.69
CA GLU A 261 12.63 -36.45 4.86
C GLU A 261 13.70 -36.13 5.93
N TYR A 262 14.33 -34.96 5.82
CA TYR A 262 15.36 -34.50 6.75
C TYR A 262 14.79 -34.35 8.18
N TRP A 263 13.66 -33.66 8.33
CA TRP A 263 13.09 -33.39 9.65
C TRP A 263 12.50 -34.64 10.32
N ASN A 264 11.88 -35.55 9.55
CA ASN A 264 11.43 -36.84 10.07
C ASN A 264 12.58 -37.76 10.48
N ALA A 265 13.75 -37.67 9.83
CA ALA A 265 14.95 -38.36 10.28
C ALA A 265 15.38 -37.91 11.68
N LEU A 266 15.29 -36.60 11.99
CA LEU A 266 15.63 -36.08 13.32
C LEU A 266 14.66 -36.54 14.41
N TYR A 267 13.37 -36.69 14.11
CA TYR A 267 12.42 -37.34 15.02
C TYR A 267 12.78 -38.81 15.28
N ARG A 268 13.17 -39.56 14.24
CA ARG A 268 13.58 -40.98 14.38
C ARG A 268 14.88 -41.13 15.19
N LEU A 269 15.79 -40.17 15.08
CA LEU A 269 17.04 -40.12 15.85
C LEU A 269 16.86 -39.60 17.28
N GLY A 270 15.65 -39.13 17.64
CA GLY A 270 15.35 -38.56 18.96
C GLY A 270 15.97 -37.18 19.20
N GLU A 271 16.38 -36.47 18.14
CA GLU A 271 16.87 -35.09 18.22
C GLU A 271 15.72 -34.06 18.23
N LEU A 272 14.51 -34.47 17.82
CA LEU A 272 13.27 -33.72 17.96
C LEU A 272 12.23 -34.51 18.79
N PRO A 273 11.39 -33.84 19.59
CA PRO A 273 11.38 -32.39 19.86
C PRO A 273 12.58 -31.95 20.72
N CYS A 274 13.07 -30.74 20.48
CA CYS A 274 14.12 -30.11 21.28
C CYS A 274 13.63 -29.83 22.70
N ARG A 275 14.56 -29.74 23.65
CA ARG A 275 14.24 -29.40 25.04
C ARG A 275 14.03 -27.91 25.27
N ASP A 276 14.77 -27.10 24.52
CA ASP A 276 14.74 -25.64 24.63
C ASP A 276 15.08 -24.95 23.31
N LYS A 277 14.90 -23.63 23.30
CA LYS A 277 15.19 -22.75 22.17
C LYS A 277 16.66 -22.78 21.72
N LYS A 278 17.60 -23.04 22.64
CA LYS A 278 19.05 -23.03 22.34
C LYS A 278 19.42 -24.27 21.53
N GLU A 279 18.88 -25.42 21.89
CA GLU A 279 19.00 -26.67 21.12
C GLU A 279 18.34 -26.54 19.75
N GLY A 280 17.12 -26.01 19.69
CA GLY A 280 16.42 -25.78 18.42
C GLY A 280 17.16 -24.83 17.49
N LYS A 281 17.78 -23.76 18.02
CA LYS A 281 18.62 -22.87 17.22
C LYS A 281 19.82 -23.60 16.61
N ARG A 282 20.49 -24.46 17.38
CA ARG A 282 21.63 -25.25 16.89
C ARG A 282 21.23 -26.22 15.78
N ILE A 283 20.08 -26.91 15.93
CA ILE A 283 19.56 -27.82 14.90
C ILE A 283 19.18 -27.05 13.63
N LEU A 284 18.53 -25.89 13.77
CA LEU A 284 18.17 -25.04 12.63
C LEU A 284 19.41 -24.51 11.89
N GLU A 285 20.45 -24.09 12.60
CA GLU A 285 21.72 -23.66 12.00
C GLU A 285 22.43 -24.80 11.27
N ARG A 286 22.39 -26.03 11.81
CA ARG A 286 22.90 -27.22 11.12
C ARG A 286 22.14 -27.46 9.82
N ALA A 287 20.81 -27.32 9.84
CA ALA A 287 19.96 -27.52 8.67
C ALA A 287 20.20 -26.47 7.57
N LEU A 288 20.54 -25.23 7.95
CA LEU A 288 20.87 -24.12 7.02
C LEU A 288 22.29 -24.23 6.41
N SER A 289 23.11 -25.18 6.87
CA SER A 289 24.48 -25.37 6.39
C SER A 289 24.57 -26.43 5.28
N PHE A 290 23.43 -26.98 4.86
CA PHE A 290 23.24 -27.87 3.72
C PHE A 290 22.46 -27.14 2.64
#